data_AF-A0A6A6HZJ4-F1
#
_entry.id   AF-A0A6A6HZJ4-F1
#
_cell.length_a   1.000
_cell.length_b   1.000
_cell.length_c   1.000
_cell.angle_alpha   90.00
_cell.angle_beta   90.00
_cell.angle_gamma   90.00
#
_symmetry.space_group_name_H-M   'P 1'
#
loop_
_entity.id
_entity.type
_entity.pdbx_description
1 polymer ?
#
loop_
_entity_poly.entity_id
_entity_poly.type
_entity_poly.pdbx_seq_one_letter_code
_entity_poly.pdbx_strand_id
1 'polypeptide(L)'
;MALVEEKIDTRLPYRIGYPILPVLKVETRGAGDKVRSYFANFDDFKNSILPIFAEHNVPCGPMRFAYRVNPGMDATDQHLTLVIPSWYEHGCQDRWVAVVKAIRLSLVESGIDCAIELIDNLVYILGLFIAPILSTDRDLIEGWNKVRSTFHTMIESRDWVSVDVFRREFPSLGMRPTVIICARDANDDTWWNSTLPALQELLKANHLELDIVLLFHEGITLMTGSAPGVGTEPDLAVAQDFYRSKIYMGTSCATSDSNRTGTLGGRVKLEHGDAVLELGLTNFHVLRHAFEAEEHFSESFPPNPDRSYGTAVSPSNKDHAFTVRKLEARLTEARETYERLSQDLDLFQDDPYSERIRPNVERELHQRNRLEEEFGEARTFSRNIGTIYAGSGFRTRHNPQFSDLQEDNNWALDWGLVQIVRSKTIPRQLRNIPIKTDDKGCDIFDHIGKETEVSQYCTISTDKNYKVMKRGRTTGWTEGTVSAIASTLRISDKPIPQTPTHLQERFKDMFGNKPVFVHGVIGTARVPIFLEPGDSGSLVLLNQPSNVPGVAIVGLGFAGNDVTLASYMIPMDLVVQDIEEITGGKVIEPQYAGEVHVPNDQDKERKP
;
A
#
# COMPACT_ATOMS: atom_id res chain seq x y z
N MET A 1 -26.93 -13.41 35.45
CA MET A 1 -27.42 -12.65 34.28
C MET A 1 -26.79 -11.27 34.16
N ALA A 2 -26.77 -10.42 35.21
CA ALA A 2 -26.14 -9.09 35.15
C ALA A 2 -24.65 -9.10 34.72
N LEU A 3 -23.86 -10.08 35.18
CA LEU A 3 -22.43 -10.24 34.82
C LEU A 3 -22.16 -10.54 33.32
N VAL A 4 -23.18 -10.96 32.56
CA VAL A 4 -23.04 -11.27 31.12
C VAL A 4 -23.25 -10.02 30.27
N GLU A 5 -24.16 -9.12 30.68
CA GLU A 5 -24.44 -7.88 29.95
C GLU A 5 -23.25 -6.90 30.01
N GLU A 6 -22.53 -6.86 31.13
CA GLU A 6 -21.36 -5.98 31.31
C GLU A 6 -20.18 -6.30 30.36
N LYS A 7 -20.22 -7.41 29.63
CA LYS A 7 -19.11 -7.88 28.78
C LYS A 7 -19.44 -8.00 27.30
N ILE A 8 -20.63 -7.60 26.88
CA ILE A 8 -20.98 -7.59 25.45
C ILE A 8 -20.24 -6.44 24.78
N ASP A 9 -19.44 -6.74 23.77
CA ASP A 9 -18.74 -5.77 22.95
C ASP A 9 -19.72 -5.09 22.00
N THR A 10 -19.95 -3.80 22.21
CA THR A 10 -20.80 -2.94 21.37
C THR A 10 -20.03 -1.78 20.75
N ARG A 11 -18.69 -1.80 20.84
CA ARG A 11 -17.82 -0.68 20.46
C ARG A 11 -17.89 -0.32 18.98
N LEU A 12 -18.30 -1.26 18.12
CA LEU A 12 -18.55 -1.02 16.70
C LEU A 12 -20.00 -1.37 16.36
N PRO A 13 -20.75 -0.49 15.65
CA PRO A 13 -22.16 -0.72 15.38
C PRO A 13 -22.40 -1.98 14.54
N TYR A 14 -21.51 -2.26 13.58
CA TYR A 14 -21.58 -3.40 12.65
C TYR A 14 -20.88 -4.67 13.16
N ARG A 15 -20.48 -4.70 14.44
CA ARG A 15 -19.78 -5.86 15.03
C ARG A 15 -20.06 -5.94 16.52
N ILE A 16 -20.82 -6.97 16.91
CA ILE A 16 -21.19 -7.24 18.30
C ILE A 16 -20.59 -8.56 18.74
N GLY A 17 -20.09 -8.63 19.98
CA GLY A 17 -19.43 -9.84 20.45
C GLY A 17 -19.49 -10.08 21.95
N TYR A 18 -18.98 -11.23 22.35
CA TYR A 18 -18.75 -11.57 23.76
C TYR A 18 -17.50 -12.45 23.89
N PRO A 19 -16.59 -12.20 24.85
CA PRO A 19 -16.51 -10.98 25.66
C PRO A 19 -16.07 -9.79 24.77
N ILE A 20 -15.38 -8.80 25.34
CA ILE A 20 -14.70 -7.75 24.57
C ILE A 20 -13.77 -8.40 23.53
N LEU A 21 -14.02 -8.14 22.24
CA LEU A 21 -13.31 -8.77 21.14
C LEU A 21 -11.98 -8.03 20.86
N PRO A 22 -11.01 -8.69 20.21
CA PRO A 22 -9.84 -7.98 19.70
C PRO A 22 -10.25 -6.90 18.69
N VAL A 23 -9.65 -5.70 18.77
CA VAL A 23 -9.95 -4.57 17.89
C VAL A 23 -9.57 -4.91 16.44
N LEU A 24 -10.38 -4.52 15.45
CA LEU A 24 -10.08 -4.74 14.03
C LEU A 24 -8.81 -3.98 13.63
N LYS A 25 -7.95 -4.43 12.71
CA LYS A 25 -8.06 -5.63 11.88
C LYS A 25 -7.65 -6.88 12.66
N VAL A 26 -8.33 -7.98 12.40
CA VAL A 26 -8.04 -9.30 12.95
C VAL A 26 -7.86 -10.31 11.82
N GLU A 27 -6.93 -11.23 12.01
CA GLU A 27 -6.76 -12.40 11.15
C GLU A 27 -7.78 -13.47 11.51
N THR A 28 -8.22 -14.22 10.50
CA THR A 28 -9.08 -15.40 10.70
C THR A 28 -8.29 -16.64 10.38
N ARG A 29 -7.91 -17.40 11.42
CA ARG A 29 -7.20 -18.66 11.25
C ARG A 29 -8.17 -19.82 11.49
N GLY A 30 -8.18 -20.80 10.60
CA GLY A 30 -9.07 -21.95 10.71
C GLY A 30 -8.84 -22.70 12.02
N ALA A 31 -9.91 -23.03 12.74
CA ALA A 31 -9.80 -23.81 13.97
C ALA A 31 -9.54 -25.31 13.71
N GLY A 32 -9.69 -25.78 12.46
CA GLY A 32 -9.42 -27.17 12.06
C GLY A 32 -10.23 -28.20 12.85
N ASP A 33 -9.64 -29.38 13.07
CA ASP A 33 -10.30 -30.47 13.79
C ASP A 33 -10.48 -30.21 15.29
N LYS A 34 -9.79 -29.21 15.86
CA LYS A 34 -9.97 -28.85 17.27
C LYS A 34 -11.40 -28.46 17.60
N VAL A 35 -12.19 -27.97 16.64
CA VAL A 35 -13.62 -27.69 16.86
C VAL A 35 -14.35 -28.92 17.38
N ARG A 36 -13.97 -30.13 16.91
CA ARG A 36 -14.59 -31.39 17.33
C ARG A 36 -14.31 -31.75 18.79
N SER A 37 -13.24 -31.22 19.40
CA SER A 37 -13.01 -31.42 20.84
C SER A 37 -13.93 -30.56 21.71
N TYR A 38 -14.48 -29.47 21.17
CA TYR A 38 -15.46 -28.61 21.85
C TYR A 38 -16.91 -29.02 21.52
N PHE A 39 -17.14 -29.50 20.29
CA PHE A 39 -18.46 -29.87 19.79
C PHE A 39 -18.42 -31.28 19.20
N ALA A 40 -18.96 -32.26 19.93
CA ALA A 40 -19.09 -33.63 19.43
C ALA A 40 -19.97 -33.68 18.16
N ASN A 41 -21.01 -32.84 18.10
CA ASN A 41 -21.82 -32.61 16.90
C ASN A 41 -22.07 -31.11 16.71
N PHE A 42 -21.29 -30.47 15.86
CA PHE A 42 -21.45 -29.04 15.57
C PHE A 42 -22.79 -28.73 14.89
N ASP A 43 -23.34 -29.63 14.09
CA ASP A 43 -24.63 -29.42 13.43
C ASP A 43 -25.78 -29.38 14.43
N ASP A 44 -25.73 -30.20 15.49
CA ASP A 44 -26.74 -30.15 16.56
C ASP A 44 -26.68 -28.80 17.30
N PHE A 45 -25.48 -28.34 17.64
CA PHE A 45 -25.30 -27.03 18.26
C PHE A 45 -25.80 -25.92 17.32
N LYS A 46 -25.44 -25.97 16.04
CA LYS A 46 -25.91 -25.03 15.02
C LYS A 46 -27.43 -25.01 14.94
N ASN A 47 -28.08 -26.17 14.94
CA ASN A 47 -29.53 -26.28 14.91
C ASN A 47 -30.18 -25.75 16.19
N SER A 48 -29.49 -25.82 17.33
CA SER A 48 -29.97 -25.25 18.59
C SER A 48 -29.94 -23.72 18.63
N ILE A 49 -29.03 -23.07 17.89
CA ILE A 49 -28.89 -21.61 17.88
C ILE A 49 -29.68 -20.93 16.76
N LEU A 50 -30.04 -21.63 15.67
CA LEU A 50 -30.86 -21.05 14.60
C LEU A 50 -32.20 -20.45 15.08
N PRO A 51 -32.95 -21.07 16.02
CA PRO A 51 -34.16 -20.47 16.57
C PRO A 51 -33.94 -19.10 17.23
N ILE A 52 -32.77 -18.86 17.86
CA ILE A 52 -32.43 -17.59 18.50
C ILE A 52 -32.42 -16.44 17.48
N PHE A 53 -31.85 -16.68 16.29
CA PHE A 53 -31.84 -15.71 15.21
C PHE A 53 -33.24 -15.40 14.69
N ALA A 54 -34.08 -16.43 14.55
CA ALA A 54 -35.46 -16.28 14.12
C ALA A 54 -36.30 -15.50 15.15
N GLU A 55 -36.13 -15.78 16.44
CA GLU A 55 -36.81 -15.08 17.54
C GLU A 55 -36.53 -13.58 17.55
N HIS A 56 -35.28 -13.19 17.29
CA HIS A 56 -34.87 -11.79 17.27
C HIS A 56 -34.93 -11.13 15.88
N ASN A 57 -35.47 -11.82 14.87
CA ASN A 57 -35.53 -11.35 13.48
C ASN A 57 -34.17 -10.83 12.97
N VAL A 58 -33.11 -11.63 13.17
CA VAL A 58 -31.76 -11.35 12.67
C VAL A 58 -31.40 -12.39 11.61
N PRO A 59 -31.05 -12.00 10.38
CA PRO A 59 -30.59 -12.96 9.38
C PRO A 59 -29.34 -13.69 9.85
N CYS A 60 -29.35 -15.02 9.82
CA CYS A 60 -28.17 -15.81 10.16
C CYS A 60 -27.38 -16.18 8.90
N GLY A 61 -26.14 -15.71 8.79
CA GLY A 61 -25.21 -16.16 7.76
C GLY A 61 -24.50 -17.47 8.15
N PRO A 62 -23.43 -17.84 7.42
CA PRO A 62 -22.69 -19.07 7.68
C PRO A 62 -21.89 -18.98 8.99
N MET A 63 -22.28 -19.81 9.95
CA MET A 63 -21.58 -19.91 11.24
C MET A 63 -20.34 -20.79 11.13
N ARG A 64 -19.22 -20.32 11.67
CA ARG A 64 -17.98 -21.11 11.75
C ARG A 64 -17.16 -20.79 12.98
N PHE A 65 -16.39 -21.76 13.43
CA PHE A 65 -15.34 -21.54 14.42
C PHE A 65 -14.04 -21.14 13.75
N ALA A 66 -13.41 -20.10 14.28
CA ALA A 66 -12.10 -19.65 13.86
C ALA A 66 -11.36 -19.02 15.03
N TYR A 67 -10.03 -19.00 14.96
CA TYR A 67 -9.24 -18.16 15.83
C TYR A 67 -9.24 -16.74 15.27
N ARG A 68 -9.67 -15.79 16.10
CA ARG A 68 -9.72 -14.36 15.77
C ARG A 68 -8.68 -13.63 16.60
N VAL A 69 -7.57 -13.28 15.95
CA VAL A 69 -6.40 -12.67 16.61
C VAL A 69 -5.94 -11.46 15.83
N ASN A 70 -5.33 -10.48 16.50
CA ASN A 70 -4.66 -9.42 15.76
C ASN A 70 -3.46 -9.97 14.98
N PRO A 71 -3.09 -9.34 13.84
CA PRO A 71 -1.91 -9.71 13.08
C PRO A 71 -0.67 -9.83 13.97
N GLY A 72 0.12 -10.88 13.75
CA GLY A 72 1.33 -11.15 14.52
C GLY A 72 1.14 -11.78 15.90
N MET A 73 -0.10 -11.99 16.36
CA MET A 73 -0.37 -12.71 17.61
C MET A 73 -0.51 -14.22 17.37
N ASP A 74 -0.10 -15.02 18.35
CA ASP A 74 -0.33 -16.47 18.34
C ASP A 74 -1.79 -16.80 18.63
N ALA A 75 -2.33 -17.75 17.86
CA ALA A 75 -3.67 -18.27 18.10
C ALA A 75 -3.64 -19.27 19.26
N THR A 76 -4.47 -19.03 20.27
CA THR A 76 -4.65 -19.89 21.44
C THR A 76 -6.15 -20.10 21.65
N ASP A 77 -6.52 -21.06 22.51
CA ASP A 77 -7.92 -21.43 22.70
C ASP A 77 -8.79 -20.30 23.29
N GLN A 78 -8.18 -19.32 23.98
CA GLN A 78 -8.87 -18.10 24.42
C GLN A 78 -9.37 -17.23 23.25
N HIS A 79 -8.79 -17.42 22.05
CA HIS A 79 -9.14 -16.70 20.83
C HIS A 79 -10.08 -17.49 19.94
N LEU A 80 -10.54 -18.68 20.36
CA LEU A 80 -11.52 -19.45 19.62
C LEU A 80 -12.85 -18.68 19.62
N THR A 81 -13.34 -18.34 18.43
CA THR A 81 -14.52 -17.52 18.24
C THR A 81 -15.53 -18.22 17.33
N LEU A 82 -16.78 -18.26 17.77
CA LEU A 82 -17.93 -18.52 16.90
C LEU A 82 -18.20 -17.25 16.08
N VAL A 83 -17.76 -17.24 14.81
CA VAL A 83 -17.93 -16.13 13.90
C VAL A 83 -19.22 -16.33 13.09
N ILE A 84 -20.07 -15.32 13.13
CA ILE A 84 -21.39 -15.31 12.51
C ILE A 84 -21.52 -14.05 11.66
N PRO A 85 -21.29 -14.13 10.34
CA PRO A 85 -21.63 -13.05 9.43
C PRO A 85 -23.15 -12.86 9.38
N SER A 86 -23.62 -11.63 9.38
CA SER A 86 -25.04 -11.27 9.26
C SER A 86 -25.18 -9.97 8.46
N TRP A 87 -26.38 -9.62 8.01
CA TRP A 87 -26.61 -8.37 7.29
C TRP A 87 -26.97 -7.26 8.28
N TYR A 88 -26.13 -6.23 8.35
CA TYR A 88 -26.39 -5.11 9.24
C TYR A 88 -27.44 -4.16 8.65
N GLU A 89 -28.49 -3.93 9.42
CA GLU A 89 -29.51 -2.92 9.14
C GLU A 89 -29.39 -1.77 10.15
N HIS A 90 -29.70 -0.56 9.74
CA HIS A 90 -29.70 0.58 10.65
C HIS A 90 -30.61 0.31 11.86
N GLY A 91 -30.09 0.49 13.07
CA GLY A 91 -30.83 0.25 14.32
C GLY A 91 -31.00 -1.23 14.71
N CYS A 92 -30.31 -2.18 14.07
CA CYS A 92 -30.39 -3.59 14.45
C CYS A 92 -29.52 -3.98 15.67
N GLN A 93 -28.75 -3.05 16.22
CA GLN A 93 -27.75 -3.32 17.26
C GLN A 93 -28.34 -4.00 18.50
N ASP A 94 -29.50 -3.53 18.99
CA ASP A 94 -30.16 -4.14 20.16
C ASP A 94 -30.58 -5.60 19.89
N ARG A 95 -31.04 -5.90 18.67
CA ARG A 95 -31.36 -7.27 18.25
C ARG A 95 -30.12 -8.14 18.22
N TRP A 96 -29.00 -7.62 17.71
CA TRP A 96 -27.71 -8.31 17.69
C TRP A 96 -27.18 -8.59 19.09
N VAL A 97 -27.28 -7.62 20.00
CA VAL A 97 -26.93 -7.79 21.43
C VAL A 97 -27.77 -8.90 22.06
N ALA A 98 -29.09 -8.92 21.81
CA ALA A 98 -29.98 -9.96 22.33
C ALA A 98 -29.60 -11.36 21.81
N VAL A 99 -29.29 -11.48 20.51
CA VAL A 99 -28.81 -12.73 19.90
C VAL A 99 -27.50 -13.20 20.54
N VAL A 100 -26.49 -12.34 20.65
CA VAL A 100 -25.19 -12.70 21.24
C VAL A 100 -25.35 -13.13 22.70
N LYS A 101 -26.21 -12.45 23.46
CA LYS A 101 -26.54 -12.81 24.84
C LYS A 101 -27.19 -14.20 24.93
N ALA A 102 -28.19 -14.49 24.09
CA ALA A 102 -28.88 -15.77 24.08
C ALA A 102 -27.94 -16.93 23.66
N ILE A 103 -27.08 -16.71 22.65
CA ILE A 103 -26.06 -17.68 22.25
C ILE A 103 -25.08 -17.93 23.40
N ARG A 104 -24.64 -16.88 24.11
CA ARG A 104 -23.71 -17.06 25.24
C ARG A 104 -24.33 -17.88 26.37
N LEU A 105 -25.61 -17.66 26.69
CA LEU A 105 -26.31 -18.46 27.69
C LEU A 105 -26.35 -19.93 27.29
N SER A 106 -26.70 -20.24 26.03
CA SER A 106 -26.70 -21.61 25.49
C SER A 106 -25.31 -22.27 25.53
N LEU A 107 -24.25 -21.54 25.19
CA LEU A 107 -22.87 -22.03 25.28
C LEU A 107 -22.45 -22.33 26.73
N VAL A 108 -22.81 -21.47 27.69
CA VAL A 108 -22.51 -21.67 29.11
C VAL A 108 -23.24 -22.90 29.66
N GLU A 109 -24.52 -23.08 29.30
CA GLU A 109 -25.30 -24.28 29.67
C GLU A 109 -24.68 -25.57 29.12
N SER A 110 -24.03 -25.47 27.95
CA SER A 110 -23.31 -26.57 27.31
C SER A 110 -21.89 -26.77 27.84
N GLY A 111 -21.42 -25.95 28.78
CA GLY A 111 -20.07 -26.01 29.33
C GLY A 111 -18.97 -25.55 28.36
N ILE A 112 -19.31 -24.77 27.35
CA ILE A 112 -18.41 -24.35 26.28
C ILE A 112 -18.01 -22.90 26.49
N ASP A 113 -16.70 -22.66 26.61
CA ASP A 113 -16.14 -21.33 26.72
C ASP A 113 -15.44 -20.92 25.42
N CYS A 114 -16.15 -20.14 24.61
CA CYS A 114 -15.60 -19.51 23.41
C CYS A 114 -16.14 -18.09 23.25
N ALA A 115 -15.44 -17.29 22.47
CA ALA A 115 -15.91 -15.97 22.08
C ALA A 115 -17.01 -16.08 21.01
N ILE A 116 -17.85 -15.06 20.91
CA ILE A 116 -18.90 -14.92 19.89
C ILE A 116 -18.65 -13.62 19.14
N GLU A 117 -18.72 -13.66 17.82
CA GLU A 117 -18.62 -12.48 16.98
C GLU A 117 -19.73 -12.49 15.93
N LEU A 118 -20.69 -11.59 16.08
CA LEU A 118 -21.70 -11.27 15.09
C LEU A 118 -21.24 -10.02 14.32
N ILE A 119 -20.97 -10.16 13.03
CA ILE A 119 -20.34 -9.11 12.22
C ILE A 119 -21.08 -8.93 10.89
N ASP A 120 -21.11 -7.70 10.39
CA ASP A 120 -21.68 -7.43 9.07
C ASP A 120 -20.96 -8.25 7.97
N ASN A 121 -21.74 -8.86 7.09
CA ASN A 121 -21.27 -9.79 6.08
C ASN A 121 -20.37 -9.10 5.04
N LEU A 122 -20.67 -7.84 4.67
CA LEU A 122 -19.83 -7.09 3.74
C LEU A 122 -18.51 -6.69 4.41
N VAL A 123 -18.58 -6.19 5.65
CA VAL A 123 -17.38 -5.86 6.44
C VAL A 123 -16.47 -7.08 6.59
N TYR A 124 -17.06 -8.26 6.80
CA TYR A 124 -16.33 -9.48 6.99
C TYR A 124 -15.68 -10.03 5.71
N ILE A 125 -16.36 -9.95 4.56
CA ILE A 125 -15.87 -10.50 3.28
C ILE A 125 -14.97 -9.52 2.56
N LEU A 126 -15.38 -8.25 2.45
CA LEU A 126 -14.76 -7.24 1.60
C LEU A 126 -13.96 -6.21 2.40
N GLY A 127 -14.18 -6.11 3.71
CA GLY A 127 -13.76 -4.96 4.48
C GLY A 127 -14.66 -3.75 4.23
N LEU A 128 -14.24 -2.59 4.73
CA LEU A 128 -14.95 -1.33 4.51
C LEU A 128 -14.24 -0.51 3.44
N PHE A 129 -15.00 -0.02 2.47
CA PHE A 129 -14.45 0.87 1.46
C PHE A 129 -14.02 2.19 2.08
N ILE A 130 -12.93 2.74 1.52
CA ILE A 130 -12.43 4.07 1.84
C ILE A 130 -12.37 4.91 0.58
N ALA A 131 -12.51 6.22 0.74
CA ALA A 131 -12.37 7.21 -0.32
C ALA A 131 -11.64 8.45 0.22
N PRO A 132 -10.95 9.22 -0.62
CA PRO A 132 -10.26 10.43 -0.19
C PRO A 132 -11.25 11.49 0.35
N ILE A 133 -10.75 12.40 1.18
CA ILE A 133 -11.40 13.70 1.39
C ILE A 133 -11.19 14.54 0.13
N LEU A 134 -12.25 15.19 -0.34
CA LEU A 134 -12.22 15.97 -1.58
C LEU A 134 -12.01 17.45 -1.27
N SER A 135 -11.44 18.21 -2.21
CA SER A 135 -11.25 19.67 -2.08
C SER A 135 -12.56 20.45 -1.87
N THR A 136 -13.71 19.81 -2.15
CA THR A 136 -15.04 20.35 -1.91
C THR A 136 -15.44 20.31 -0.43
N ASP A 137 -14.76 19.51 0.39
CA ASP A 137 -15.01 19.35 1.83
C ASP A 137 -14.36 20.48 2.66
N ARG A 138 -14.53 21.74 2.23
CA ARG A 138 -13.76 22.89 2.74
C ARG A 138 -13.87 23.09 4.24
N ASP A 139 -15.09 23.10 4.79
CA ASP A 139 -15.33 23.31 6.22
C ASP A 139 -14.65 22.23 7.07
N LEU A 140 -14.65 20.99 6.56
CA LEU A 140 -14.02 19.84 7.21
C LEU A 140 -12.49 19.95 7.18
N ILE A 141 -11.91 20.34 6.04
CA ILE A 141 -10.46 20.53 5.89
C ILE A 141 -9.98 21.66 6.80
N GLU A 142 -10.64 22.82 6.77
CA GLU A 142 -10.31 23.97 7.60
C GLU A 142 -10.48 23.66 9.09
N GLY A 143 -11.58 23.01 9.48
CA GLY A 143 -11.82 22.65 10.86
C GLY A 143 -10.82 21.61 11.37
N TRP A 144 -10.50 20.58 10.57
CA TRP A 144 -9.48 19.59 10.93
C TRP A 144 -8.12 20.26 11.18
N ASN A 145 -7.69 21.14 10.29
CA ASN A 145 -6.42 21.86 10.43
C ASN A 145 -6.33 22.68 11.73
N LYS A 146 -7.46 23.19 12.24
CA LYS A 146 -7.52 23.90 13.53
C LYS A 146 -7.38 22.98 14.74
N VAL A 147 -7.91 21.76 14.68
CA VAL A 147 -7.94 20.84 15.85
C VAL A 147 -6.81 19.82 15.86
N ARG A 148 -6.13 19.60 14.73
CA ARG A 148 -5.15 18.51 14.54
C ARG A 148 -4.04 18.48 15.58
N SER A 149 -3.48 19.62 15.96
CA SER A 149 -2.44 19.73 16.99
C SER A 149 -2.91 19.22 18.34
N THR A 150 -4.06 19.72 18.78
CA THR A 150 -4.72 19.31 20.03
C THR A 150 -5.08 17.83 19.99
N PHE A 151 -5.58 17.35 18.84
CA PHE A 151 -5.88 15.94 18.62
C PHE A 151 -4.64 15.05 18.83
N HIS A 152 -3.50 15.39 18.21
CA HIS A 152 -2.25 14.64 18.38
C HIS A 152 -1.72 14.68 19.81
N THR A 153 -1.80 15.85 20.48
CA THR A 153 -1.41 16.00 21.89
C THR A 153 -2.21 15.05 22.79
N MET A 154 -3.52 14.91 22.55
CA MET A 154 -4.38 14.03 23.34
C MET A 154 -4.05 12.54 23.21
N ILE A 155 -3.43 12.13 22.10
CA ILE A 155 -3.01 10.74 21.87
C ILE A 155 -1.50 10.52 22.01
N GLU A 156 -0.72 11.53 22.39
CA GLU A 156 0.74 11.46 22.43
C GLU A 156 1.26 10.34 23.35
N SER A 157 0.54 10.05 24.44
CA SER A 157 0.87 8.99 25.38
C SER A 157 0.61 7.56 24.86
N ARG A 158 -0.19 7.42 23.80
CA ARG A 158 -0.59 6.15 23.20
C ARG A 158 0.43 5.64 22.18
N ASP A 159 0.41 4.33 21.94
CA ASP A 159 1.22 3.67 20.90
C ASP A 159 0.50 3.66 19.53
N TRP A 160 0.16 4.85 19.05
CA TRP A 160 -0.45 5.03 17.73
C TRP A 160 0.60 5.01 16.61
N VAL A 161 0.16 4.58 15.43
CA VAL A 161 0.95 4.32 14.22
C VAL A 161 0.61 5.30 13.09
N SER A 162 -0.68 5.49 12.82
CA SER A 162 -1.15 6.51 11.87
C SER A 162 -2.43 7.17 12.33
N VAL A 163 -2.60 8.41 11.89
CA VAL A 163 -3.86 9.15 11.91
C VAL A 163 -4.15 9.54 10.47
N ASP A 164 -5.19 8.93 9.93
CA ASP A 164 -5.67 9.16 8.57
C ASP A 164 -7.05 9.82 8.63
N VAL A 165 -7.33 10.79 7.75
CA VAL A 165 -8.68 11.36 7.60
C VAL A 165 -9.18 11.09 6.20
N PHE A 166 -10.13 10.16 6.10
CA PHE A 166 -10.72 9.69 4.84
C PHE A 166 -12.23 9.61 4.97
N ARG A 167 -12.92 9.45 3.84
CA ARG A 167 -14.29 8.96 3.87
C ARG A 167 -14.24 7.44 4.03
N ARG A 168 -15.03 6.92 4.95
CA ARG A 168 -15.15 5.48 5.20
C ARG A 168 -16.59 5.06 5.07
N GLU A 169 -16.82 3.90 4.45
CA GLU A 169 -18.13 3.31 4.40
C GLU A 169 -18.54 2.81 5.79
N PHE A 170 -19.79 3.05 6.16
CA PHE A 170 -20.44 2.40 7.28
C PHE A 170 -21.68 1.67 6.76
N PRO A 171 -21.90 0.40 7.14
CA PRO A 171 -23.09 -0.34 6.72
C PRO A 171 -24.35 0.46 7.08
N SER A 172 -25.28 0.60 6.13
CA SER A 172 -26.51 1.40 6.20
C SER A 172 -26.38 2.94 6.26
N LEU A 173 -25.19 3.50 6.54
CA LEU A 173 -24.96 4.95 6.63
C LEU A 173 -24.20 5.52 5.43
N GLY A 174 -23.60 4.66 4.60
CA GLY A 174 -22.83 5.08 3.42
C GLY A 174 -21.47 5.67 3.79
N MET A 175 -20.90 6.47 2.89
CA MET A 175 -19.57 7.06 3.03
C MET A 175 -19.58 8.30 3.93
N ARG A 176 -18.91 8.25 5.08
CA ARG A 176 -18.81 9.37 6.03
C ARG A 176 -17.35 9.79 6.26
N PRO A 177 -17.06 11.09 6.38
CA PRO A 177 -15.75 11.55 6.85
C PRO A 177 -15.40 10.94 8.20
N THR A 178 -14.22 10.35 8.31
CA THR A 178 -13.79 9.55 9.47
C THR A 178 -12.32 9.79 9.76
N VAL A 179 -12.00 10.05 11.03
CA VAL A 179 -10.64 9.96 11.54
C VAL A 179 -10.35 8.49 11.88
N ILE A 180 -9.41 7.89 11.17
CA ILE A 180 -8.99 6.51 11.36
C ILE A 180 -7.66 6.54 12.10
N ILE A 181 -7.66 6.04 13.34
CA ILE A 181 -6.47 5.91 14.18
C ILE A 181 -6.02 4.46 14.12
N CYS A 182 -4.80 4.21 13.65
CA CYS A 182 -4.17 2.90 13.74
C CYS A 182 -3.23 2.89 14.95
N ALA A 183 -3.29 1.87 15.80
CA ALA A 183 -2.45 1.78 17.00
C ALA A 183 -2.05 0.34 17.36
N ARG A 184 -0.89 0.16 17.98
CA ARG A 184 -0.42 -1.15 18.48
C ARG A 184 -1.08 -1.53 19.81
N ASP A 185 -1.40 -0.52 20.62
CA ASP A 185 -2.09 -0.65 21.90
C ASP A 185 -3.61 -0.49 21.74
N ALA A 186 -4.17 -0.69 20.54
CA ALA A 186 -5.60 -0.48 20.28
C ALA A 186 -6.55 -1.31 21.18
N ASN A 187 -6.05 -2.43 21.73
CA ASN A 187 -6.78 -3.27 22.69
C ASN A 187 -6.76 -2.73 24.13
N ASP A 188 -6.01 -1.66 24.44
CA ASP A 188 -6.03 -1.01 25.75
C ASP A 188 -7.39 -0.32 25.96
N ASP A 189 -8.09 -0.69 27.04
CA ASP A 189 -9.40 -0.15 27.41
C ASP A 189 -9.40 1.37 27.58
N THR A 190 -8.25 1.97 27.89
CA THR A 190 -8.11 3.42 28.03
C THR A 190 -8.36 4.17 26.71
N TRP A 191 -8.18 3.51 25.56
CA TRP A 191 -8.64 4.08 24.29
C TRP A 191 -10.15 4.31 24.31
N TRP A 192 -10.90 3.28 24.65
CA TRP A 192 -12.37 3.25 24.56
C TRP A 192 -13.04 4.03 25.69
N ASN A 193 -12.48 3.96 26.91
CA ASN A 193 -13.09 4.52 28.11
C ASN A 193 -12.80 6.01 28.29
N SER A 194 -11.69 6.53 27.76
CA SER A 194 -11.31 7.93 27.97
C SER A 194 -10.80 8.63 26.73
N THR A 195 -9.93 8.00 25.94
CA THR A 195 -9.23 8.70 24.84
C THR A 195 -10.19 9.04 23.70
N LEU A 196 -10.92 8.05 23.16
CA LEU A 196 -11.87 8.25 22.08
C LEU A 196 -13.04 9.18 22.46
N PRO A 197 -13.69 9.05 23.65
CA PRO A 197 -14.69 10.02 24.08
C PRO A 197 -14.16 11.45 24.13
N ALA A 198 -12.95 11.67 24.66
CA ALA A 198 -12.37 13.00 24.74
C ALA A 198 -12.08 13.58 23.34
N LEU A 199 -11.60 12.76 22.39
CA LEU A 199 -11.42 13.19 21.00
C LEU A 199 -12.76 13.51 20.32
N GLN A 200 -13.82 12.74 20.57
CA GLN A 200 -15.15 13.04 20.05
C GLN A 200 -15.67 14.38 20.58
N GLU A 201 -15.47 14.68 21.86
CA GLU A 201 -15.84 15.97 22.43
C GLU A 201 -15.01 17.13 21.84
N LEU A 202 -13.71 16.92 21.55
CA LEU A 202 -12.90 17.89 20.82
C LEU A 202 -13.49 18.21 19.44
N LEU A 203 -13.88 17.19 18.67
CA LEU A 203 -14.47 17.37 17.33
C LEU A 203 -15.83 18.09 17.42
N LYS A 204 -16.70 17.67 18.35
CA LYS A 204 -18.01 18.32 18.58
C LYS A 204 -17.87 19.78 19.01
N ALA A 205 -16.94 20.09 19.92
CA ALA A 205 -16.69 21.45 20.40
C ALA A 205 -16.21 22.39 19.30
N ASN A 206 -15.66 21.85 18.21
CA ASN A 206 -15.22 22.59 17.03
C ASN A 206 -16.17 22.43 15.84
N HIS A 207 -17.39 21.93 16.07
CA HIS A 207 -18.43 21.72 15.05
C HIS A 207 -17.98 20.85 13.86
N LEU A 208 -17.11 19.87 14.12
CA LEU A 208 -16.64 18.92 13.11
C LEU A 208 -17.49 17.65 13.11
N GLU A 209 -18.22 17.42 12.03
CA GLU A 209 -18.98 16.19 11.79
C GLU A 209 -18.07 15.07 11.25
N LEU A 210 -17.23 14.53 12.12
CA LEU A 210 -16.28 13.46 11.84
C LEU A 210 -16.56 12.25 12.75
N ASP A 211 -16.64 11.05 12.17
CA ASP A 211 -16.59 9.82 12.95
C ASP A 211 -15.14 9.52 13.39
N ILE A 212 -14.95 8.76 14.45
CA ILE A 212 -13.64 8.27 14.87
C ILE A 212 -13.67 6.74 14.92
N VAL A 213 -12.66 6.10 14.32
CA VAL A 213 -12.48 4.65 14.41
C VAL A 213 -11.04 4.33 14.79
N LEU A 214 -10.90 3.52 15.83
CA LEU A 214 -9.65 2.91 16.24
C LEU A 214 -9.48 1.54 15.59
N LEU A 215 -8.32 1.31 14.99
CA LEU A 215 -7.92 0.04 14.41
C LEU A 215 -6.57 -0.42 14.99
N PHE A 216 -6.43 -1.73 15.19
CA PHE A 216 -5.15 -2.35 15.49
C PHE A 216 -4.25 -2.37 14.25
N HIS A 217 -3.01 -1.96 14.41
CA HIS A 217 -1.97 -2.05 13.39
C HIS A 217 -0.59 -2.11 14.05
N GLU A 218 0.25 -3.09 13.68
CA GLU A 218 1.59 -3.23 14.27
C GLU A 218 2.58 -2.14 13.80
N GLY A 219 2.46 -1.69 12.55
CA GLY A 219 3.32 -0.66 11.99
C GLY A 219 3.05 -0.40 10.51
N ILE A 220 3.55 0.71 9.99
CA ILE A 220 3.45 1.02 8.56
C ILE A 220 4.37 0.09 7.76
N THR A 221 3.90 -0.36 6.60
CA THR A 221 4.69 -1.20 5.69
C THR A 221 5.44 -0.30 4.72
N LEU A 222 6.77 -0.45 4.66
CA LEU A 222 7.54 0.04 3.52
C LEU A 222 7.19 -0.79 2.29
N MET A 223 6.91 -0.11 1.19
CA MET A 223 6.49 -0.77 -0.04
C MET A 223 7.70 -1.35 -0.81
N THR A 224 8.69 -1.92 -0.11
CA THR A 224 9.77 -2.74 -0.67
C THR A 224 9.39 -4.21 -0.75
N GLY A 225 9.82 -4.89 -1.82
CA GLY A 225 9.57 -6.30 -2.03
C GLY A 225 10.55 -7.21 -1.27
N SER A 226 10.62 -7.09 0.06
CA SER A 226 11.52 -7.90 0.90
C SER A 226 10.87 -9.19 1.41
N ALA A 227 9.54 -9.27 1.48
CA ALA A 227 8.85 -10.40 2.11
C ALA A 227 8.80 -11.65 1.20
N PRO A 228 9.14 -12.85 1.70
CA PRO A 228 8.83 -14.12 1.06
C PRO A 228 7.31 -14.36 1.06
N GLY A 229 6.76 -14.77 -0.09
CA GLY A 229 5.50 -15.52 -0.13
C GLY A 229 4.23 -14.80 -0.60
N VAL A 230 4.19 -13.47 -0.77
CA VAL A 230 2.99 -12.79 -1.30
C VAL A 230 3.36 -11.61 -2.20
N GLY A 231 2.85 -11.60 -3.44
CA GLY A 231 2.69 -10.39 -4.25
C GLY A 231 3.95 -9.65 -4.70
N THR A 232 5.17 -10.16 -4.48
CA THR A 232 6.40 -9.43 -4.85
C THR A 232 6.93 -9.73 -6.26
N GLU A 233 6.16 -10.40 -7.11
CA GLU A 233 6.57 -10.64 -8.50
C GLU A 233 6.51 -9.35 -9.30
N PRO A 234 7.38 -9.14 -10.30
CA PRO A 234 7.30 -7.95 -11.12
C PRO A 234 6.10 -8.02 -12.06
N ASP A 235 5.46 -6.88 -12.30
CA ASP A 235 4.45 -6.74 -13.36
C ASP A 235 5.02 -7.25 -14.69
N LEU A 236 4.20 -7.96 -15.46
CA LEU A 236 4.66 -8.60 -16.68
C LEU A 236 5.16 -7.57 -17.71
N ALA A 237 4.48 -6.43 -17.84
CA ALA A 237 4.87 -5.39 -18.78
C ALA A 237 6.13 -4.63 -18.30
N VAL A 238 6.40 -4.59 -17.00
CA VAL A 238 7.67 -4.12 -16.44
C VAL A 238 8.80 -5.12 -16.68
N ALA A 239 8.57 -6.41 -16.43
CA ALA A 239 9.59 -7.46 -16.59
C ALA A 239 10.10 -7.57 -18.05
N GLN A 240 9.25 -7.26 -19.04
CA GLN A 240 9.61 -7.21 -20.46
C GLN A 240 10.64 -6.12 -20.82
N ASP A 241 10.88 -5.16 -19.92
CA ASP A 241 11.82 -4.05 -20.13
C ASP A 241 13.18 -4.28 -19.45
N PHE A 242 13.34 -5.32 -18.63
CA PHE A 242 14.51 -5.51 -17.75
C PHE A 242 15.86 -5.57 -18.45
N TYR A 243 15.93 -6.26 -19.59
CA TYR A 243 17.20 -6.53 -20.27
C TYR A 243 17.43 -5.61 -21.46
N ARG A 244 16.85 -4.39 -21.44
CA ARG A 244 17.04 -3.38 -22.48
C ARG A 244 18.14 -2.39 -22.12
N SER A 245 18.78 -1.78 -23.12
CA SER A 245 19.81 -0.75 -22.87
C SER A 245 19.27 0.50 -22.17
N LYS A 246 18.00 0.83 -22.39
CA LYS A 246 17.28 1.92 -21.72
C LYS A 246 16.59 1.41 -20.46
N ILE A 247 16.75 2.14 -19.37
CA ILE A 247 16.17 1.81 -18.07
C ILE A 247 14.92 2.68 -17.87
N TYR A 248 13.73 2.14 -18.10
CA TYR A 248 12.51 2.93 -18.03
C TYR A 248 12.06 3.19 -16.57
N MET A 249 11.43 4.34 -16.34
CA MET A 249 10.70 4.63 -15.10
C MET A 249 9.80 3.45 -14.72
N GLY A 250 9.76 3.12 -13.43
CA GLY A 250 8.95 2.03 -12.91
C GLY A 250 9.63 0.66 -12.93
N THR A 251 10.86 0.55 -13.44
CA THR A 251 11.62 -0.71 -13.42
C THR A 251 12.08 -1.08 -12.02
N SER A 252 12.47 -2.34 -11.85
CA SER A 252 13.06 -2.87 -10.63
C SER A 252 14.47 -2.33 -10.37
N CYS A 253 14.78 -1.96 -9.14
CA CYS A 253 16.15 -1.71 -8.70
C CYS A 253 16.39 -2.12 -7.24
N ALA A 254 17.66 -2.31 -6.89
CA ALA A 254 18.15 -2.49 -5.52
C ALA A 254 19.67 -2.27 -5.46
N THR A 255 20.22 -2.23 -4.25
CA THR A 255 21.66 -2.44 -4.04
C THR A 255 22.08 -3.81 -4.57
N SER A 256 23.27 -3.90 -5.15
CA SER A 256 23.90 -5.18 -5.48
C SER A 256 23.94 -6.10 -4.26
N ASP A 257 23.85 -7.40 -4.49
CA ASP A 257 23.74 -8.45 -3.46
C ASP A 257 22.56 -8.36 -2.46
N SER A 258 21.71 -7.33 -2.56
CA SER A 258 20.51 -7.23 -1.72
C SER A 258 19.42 -8.18 -2.20
N ASN A 259 18.68 -8.74 -1.23
CA ASN A 259 17.43 -9.47 -1.46
C ASN A 259 16.19 -8.56 -1.54
N ARG A 260 16.38 -7.25 -1.30
CA ARG A 260 15.31 -6.26 -1.42
C ARG A 260 15.09 -5.92 -2.90
N THR A 261 13.89 -5.45 -3.19
CA THR A 261 13.56 -4.89 -4.50
C THR A 261 12.65 -3.70 -4.31
N GLY A 262 12.89 -2.65 -5.10
CA GLY A 262 12.06 -1.47 -5.17
C GLY A 262 11.97 -1.00 -6.62
N THR A 263 11.40 0.18 -6.80
CA THR A 263 11.20 0.82 -8.09
C THR A 263 12.27 1.89 -8.31
N LEU A 264 12.92 1.87 -9.47
CA LEU A 264 13.64 3.03 -9.98
C LEU A 264 12.63 4.00 -10.56
N GLY A 265 12.35 5.06 -9.82
CA GLY A 265 11.31 6.03 -10.14
C GLY A 265 11.56 6.72 -11.47
N GLY A 266 12.73 7.31 -11.65
CA GLY A 266 13.02 8.02 -12.90
C GLY A 266 14.35 8.76 -12.86
N ARG A 267 14.49 9.71 -13.79
CA ARG A 267 15.73 10.47 -13.98
C ARG A 267 15.73 11.76 -13.18
N VAL A 268 16.88 12.07 -12.61
CA VAL A 268 17.25 13.39 -12.10
C VAL A 268 18.55 13.82 -12.79
N LYS A 269 18.61 15.04 -13.31
CA LYS A 269 19.86 15.67 -13.73
C LYS A 269 20.26 16.73 -12.72
N LEU A 270 21.47 16.59 -12.21
CA LEU A 270 22.04 17.46 -11.20
C LEU A 270 23.21 18.23 -11.80
N GLU A 271 23.17 19.55 -11.76
CA GLU A 271 24.27 20.44 -12.07
C GLU A 271 25.08 20.71 -10.80
N HIS A 272 26.35 20.32 -10.79
CA HIS A 272 27.25 20.51 -9.64
C HIS A 272 28.60 21.04 -10.15
N GLY A 273 28.86 22.34 -9.95
CA GLY A 273 29.94 23.04 -10.63
C GLY A 273 29.74 23.02 -12.15
N ASP A 274 30.77 22.63 -12.90
CA ASP A 274 30.71 22.51 -14.37
C ASP A 274 30.20 21.15 -14.86
N ALA A 275 29.86 20.23 -13.94
CA ALA A 275 29.42 18.88 -14.27
C ALA A 275 27.90 18.76 -14.24
N VAL A 276 27.34 18.08 -15.26
CA VAL A 276 25.96 17.61 -15.26
C VAL A 276 25.95 16.11 -15.07
N LEU A 277 25.39 15.66 -13.95
CA LEU A 277 25.27 14.25 -13.59
C LEU A 277 23.89 13.72 -13.98
N GLU A 278 23.85 12.54 -14.62
CA GLU A 278 22.61 11.79 -14.83
C GLU A 278 22.44 10.78 -13.69
N LEU A 279 21.38 10.98 -12.91
CA LEU A 279 21.07 10.21 -11.72
C LEU A 279 19.72 9.49 -11.88
N GLY A 280 19.60 8.30 -11.30
CA GLY A 280 18.33 7.62 -11.07
C GLY A 280 17.83 7.89 -9.67
N LEU A 281 16.53 8.16 -9.53
CA LEU A 281 15.86 8.43 -8.25
C LEU A 281 15.06 7.20 -7.79
N THR A 282 15.19 6.83 -6.53
CA THR A 282 14.37 5.83 -5.83
C THR A 282 14.23 6.23 -4.35
N ASN A 283 13.65 5.39 -3.48
CA ASN A 283 13.70 5.63 -2.04
C ASN A 283 15.04 5.19 -1.44
N PHE A 284 15.44 5.81 -0.32
CA PHE A 284 16.64 5.43 0.41
C PHE A 284 16.55 3.99 0.92
N HIS A 285 15.39 3.58 1.47
CA HIS A 285 15.24 2.22 2.02
C HIS A 285 15.39 1.09 0.99
N VAL A 286 15.17 1.39 -0.30
CA VAL A 286 15.42 0.45 -1.42
C VAL A 286 16.92 0.20 -1.59
N LEU A 287 17.75 1.20 -1.27
CA LEU A 287 19.21 1.16 -1.33
C LEU A 287 19.88 0.93 0.03
N ARG A 288 19.11 0.82 1.13
CA ARG A 288 19.63 0.78 2.51
C ARG A 288 20.70 -0.27 2.76
N HIS A 289 20.67 -1.42 2.08
CA HIS A 289 21.69 -2.47 2.22
C HIS A 289 23.12 -1.96 1.94
N ALA A 290 23.25 -0.90 1.15
CA ALA A 290 24.55 -0.28 0.85
C ALA A 290 25.14 0.52 2.04
N PHE A 291 24.29 0.82 3.03
CA PHE A 291 24.61 1.65 4.18
C PHE A 291 24.64 0.84 5.49
N GLU A 292 24.67 -0.50 5.43
CA GLU A 292 24.64 -1.34 6.64
C GLU A 292 25.82 -1.15 7.58
N ALA A 293 26.93 -0.62 7.07
CA ALA A 293 28.09 -0.26 7.88
C ALA A 293 27.91 1.05 8.67
N GLU A 294 26.85 1.80 8.44
CA GLU A 294 26.57 3.08 9.09
C GLU A 294 25.76 2.87 10.37
N GLU A 295 26.13 3.58 11.44
CA GLU A 295 25.46 3.45 12.75
C GLU A 295 24.12 4.19 12.82
N HIS A 296 23.94 5.23 12.00
CA HIS A 296 22.80 6.14 12.08
C HIS A 296 22.11 6.33 10.72
N PHE A 297 21.00 5.63 10.50
CA PHE A 297 20.19 5.79 9.29
C PHE A 297 19.37 7.08 9.27
N SER A 298 19.33 7.84 10.38
CA SER A 298 18.60 9.11 10.47
C SER A 298 19.39 10.31 9.93
N GLU A 299 20.66 10.11 9.57
CA GLU A 299 21.50 11.15 8.99
C GLU A 299 21.45 11.12 7.46
N SER A 300 21.80 12.26 6.84
CA SER A 300 21.95 12.33 5.39
C SER A 300 23.28 11.74 4.94
N PHE A 301 23.28 11.18 3.72
CA PHE A 301 24.44 10.57 3.09
C PHE A 301 24.83 11.41 1.86
N PRO A 302 25.61 12.50 2.03
CA PRO A 302 26.03 13.34 0.93
C PRO A 302 27.00 12.61 -0.01
N PRO A 303 27.20 13.11 -1.24
CA PRO A 303 28.22 12.58 -2.14
C PRO A 303 29.60 12.64 -1.50
N ASN A 304 30.34 11.54 -1.55
CA ASN A 304 31.70 11.46 -1.04
C ASN A 304 32.64 10.89 -2.11
N PRO A 305 33.61 11.67 -2.64
CA PRO A 305 34.51 11.18 -3.69
C PRO A 305 35.45 10.08 -3.20
N ASP A 306 35.70 10.00 -1.89
CA ASP A 306 36.62 9.04 -1.28
C ASP A 306 35.90 7.75 -0.83
N ARG A 307 34.56 7.73 -0.86
CA ARG A 307 33.74 6.62 -0.38
C ARG A 307 32.64 6.27 -1.37
N SER A 308 32.65 5.02 -1.86
CA SER A 308 31.51 4.46 -2.57
C SER A 308 30.52 3.87 -1.57
N TYR A 309 29.24 4.26 -1.67
CA TYR A 309 28.16 3.60 -0.94
C TYR A 309 27.81 2.23 -1.50
N GLY A 310 28.29 1.89 -2.70
CA GLY A 310 28.03 0.62 -3.36
C GLY A 310 27.44 0.78 -4.75
N THR A 311 27.03 -0.35 -5.33
CA THR A 311 26.53 -0.43 -6.70
C THR A 311 25.04 -0.72 -6.70
N ALA A 312 24.28 -0.08 -7.58
CA ALA A 312 22.88 -0.40 -7.82
C ALA A 312 22.72 -1.27 -9.07
N VAL A 313 21.73 -2.17 -9.05
CA VAL A 313 21.42 -3.08 -10.16
C VAL A 313 19.96 -2.97 -10.59
N SER A 314 19.70 -3.07 -11.89
CA SER A 314 18.37 -3.21 -12.50
C SER A 314 18.41 -4.28 -13.60
N PRO A 315 17.52 -5.28 -13.58
CA PRO A 315 16.60 -5.58 -12.48
C PRO A 315 17.34 -5.92 -11.17
N SER A 316 16.66 -5.78 -10.03
CA SER A 316 17.16 -6.23 -8.74
C SER A 316 17.53 -7.73 -8.78
N ASN A 317 18.34 -8.20 -7.82
CA ASN A 317 18.73 -9.61 -7.80
C ASN A 317 17.52 -10.56 -7.68
N LYS A 318 16.55 -10.19 -6.84
CA LYS A 318 15.30 -10.94 -6.67
C LYS A 318 14.53 -11.07 -7.99
N ASP A 319 14.39 -9.96 -8.72
CA ASP A 319 13.59 -9.91 -9.95
C ASP A 319 14.32 -10.52 -11.13
N HIS A 320 15.65 -10.40 -11.16
CA HIS A 320 16.50 -11.12 -12.10
C HIS A 320 16.38 -12.63 -11.90
N ALA A 321 16.57 -13.12 -10.66
CA ALA A 321 16.51 -14.55 -10.35
C ALA A 321 15.12 -15.13 -10.67
N PHE A 322 14.05 -14.40 -10.33
CA PHE A 322 12.69 -14.76 -10.69
C PHE A 322 12.51 -14.86 -12.22
N THR A 323 12.92 -13.83 -12.96
CA THR A 323 12.77 -13.78 -14.41
C THR A 323 13.58 -14.88 -15.10
N VAL A 324 14.83 -15.10 -14.69
CA VAL A 324 15.70 -16.17 -15.23
C VAL A 324 15.07 -17.54 -14.99
N ARG A 325 14.58 -17.83 -13.77
CA ARG A 325 13.89 -19.10 -13.47
C ARG A 325 12.65 -19.29 -14.33
N LYS A 326 11.85 -18.24 -14.53
CA LYS A 326 10.64 -18.29 -15.37
C LYS A 326 10.98 -18.52 -16.84
N LEU A 327 12.04 -17.90 -17.35
CA LEU A 327 12.53 -18.11 -18.72
C LEU A 327 13.08 -19.53 -18.89
N GLU A 328 13.84 -20.04 -17.94
CA GLU A 328 14.37 -21.41 -17.95
C GLU A 328 13.25 -22.46 -17.98
N ALA A 329 12.23 -22.30 -17.14
CA ALA A 329 11.07 -23.19 -17.12
C ALA A 329 10.31 -23.18 -18.46
N ARG A 330 10.02 -21.98 -19.00
CA ARG A 330 9.36 -21.83 -20.31
C ARG A 330 10.19 -22.39 -21.46
N LEU A 331 11.51 -22.22 -21.41
CA LEU A 331 12.41 -22.76 -22.41
C LEU A 331 12.45 -24.30 -22.36
N THR A 332 12.43 -24.87 -21.16
CA THR A 332 12.38 -26.33 -20.97
C THR A 332 11.07 -26.89 -21.55
N GLU A 333 9.92 -26.30 -21.21
CA GLU A 333 8.61 -26.69 -21.76
C GLU A 333 8.55 -26.56 -23.29
N ALA A 334 9.10 -25.48 -23.86
CA ALA A 334 9.16 -25.27 -25.30
C ALA A 334 10.06 -26.31 -26.01
N ARG A 335 11.18 -26.71 -25.38
CA ARG A 335 12.05 -27.77 -25.89
C ARG A 335 11.34 -29.13 -25.91
N GLU A 336 10.73 -29.51 -24.80
CA GLU A 336 9.97 -30.78 -24.70
C GLU A 336 8.80 -30.82 -25.71
N THR A 337 8.07 -29.71 -25.86
CA THR A 337 6.96 -29.61 -26.81
C THR A 337 7.44 -29.73 -28.26
N TYR A 338 8.52 -29.03 -28.62
CA TYR A 338 9.13 -29.11 -29.94
C TYR A 338 9.65 -30.53 -30.23
N GLU A 339 10.37 -31.15 -29.30
CA GLU A 339 10.91 -32.50 -29.46
C GLU A 339 9.80 -33.53 -29.69
N ARG A 340 8.72 -33.47 -28.90
CA ARG A 340 7.55 -34.35 -29.10
C ARG A 340 6.92 -34.15 -30.49
N LEU A 341 6.65 -32.91 -30.89
CA LEU A 341 6.02 -32.65 -32.20
C LEU A 341 6.93 -33.00 -33.37
N SER A 342 8.26 -32.83 -33.21
CA SER A 342 9.24 -33.24 -34.21
C SER A 342 9.28 -34.76 -34.35
N GLN A 343 9.23 -35.51 -33.24
CA GLN A 343 9.14 -36.97 -33.26
C GLN A 343 7.84 -37.44 -33.93
N ASP A 344 6.71 -36.80 -33.60
CA ASP A 344 5.43 -37.10 -34.28
C ASP A 344 5.54 -36.84 -35.79
N LEU A 345 6.14 -35.72 -36.20
CA LEU A 345 6.32 -35.40 -37.63
C LEU A 345 7.17 -36.46 -38.36
N ASP A 346 8.24 -36.93 -37.72
CA ASP A 346 9.12 -37.98 -38.27
C ASP A 346 8.40 -39.33 -38.36
N LEU A 347 7.55 -39.67 -37.38
CA LEU A 347 6.76 -40.91 -37.36
C LEU A 347 5.66 -40.94 -38.43
N PHE A 348 5.12 -39.77 -38.80
CA PHE A 348 4.00 -39.63 -39.75
C PHE A 348 4.41 -39.09 -41.11
N GLN A 349 5.70 -39.16 -41.50
CA GLN A 349 6.24 -38.51 -42.70
C GLN A 349 5.47 -38.81 -44.00
N ASP A 350 4.90 -40.01 -44.12
CA ASP A 350 4.12 -40.46 -45.29
C ASP A 350 2.59 -40.35 -45.10
N ASP A 351 2.12 -39.89 -43.94
CA ASP A 351 0.70 -39.71 -43.62
C ASP A 351 0.24 -38.27 -43.91
N PRO A 352 -0.95 -38.03 -44.50
CA PRO A 352 -1.55 -36.70 -44.63
C PRO A 352 -1.61 -35.87 -43.32
N TYR A 353 -1.51 -36.54 -42.18
CA TYR A 353 -1.40 -35.94 -40.85
C TYR A 353 -0.11 -35.12 -40.65
N SER A 354 1.01 -35.47 -41.29
CA SER A 354 2.27 -34.70 -41.21
C SER A 354 2.12 -33.26 -41.71
N GLU A 355 1.39 -33.06 -42.80
CA GLU A 355 1.10 -31.72 -43.36
C GLU A 355 0.25 -30.86 -42.39
N ARG A 356 -0.51 -31.48 -41.48
CA ARG A 356 -1.26 -30.75 -40.45
C ARG A 356 -0.39 -30.39 -39.24
N ILE A 357 0.66 -31.17 -38.95
CA ILE A 357 1.55 -30.94 -37.80
C ILE A 357 2.68 -29.96 -38.13
N ARG A 358 3.17 -29.94 -39.37
CA ARG A 358 4.30 -29.11 -39.82
C ARG A 358 4.21 -27.64 -39.36
N PRO A 359 3.08 -26.91 -39.49
CA PRO A 359 2.99 -25.52 -39.02
C PRO A 359 3.13 -25.37 -37.49
N ASN A 360 2.70 -26.38 -36.73
CA ASN A 360 2.88 -26.36 -35.27
C ASN A 360 4.35 -26.59 -34.91
N VAL A 361 5.04 -27.52 -35.57
CA VAL A 361 6.49 -27.73 -35.37
C VAL A 361 7.28 -26.46 -35.65
N GLU A 362 6.98 -25.78 -36.77
CA GLU A 362 7.63 -24.51 -37.13
C GLU A 362 7.35 -23.41 -36.09
N ARG A 363 6.11 -23.32 -35.59
CA ARG A 363 5.74 -22.36 -34.54
C ARG A 363 6.48 -22.64 -33.23
N GLU A 364 6.53 -23.89 -32.79
CA GLU A 364 7.22 -24.26 -31.54
C GLU A 364 8.74 -24.11 -31.68
N LEU A 365 9.32 -24.40 -32.84
CA LEU A 365 10.73 -24.12 -33.13
C LEU A 365 11.05 -22.62 -33.00
N HIS A 366 10.20 -21.78 -33.59
CA HIS A 366 10.36 -20.33 -33.50
C HIS A 366 10.24 -19.83 -32.04
N GLN A 367 9.25 -20.34 -31.29
CA GLN A 367 9.07 -20.02 -29.87
C GLN A 367 10.27 -20.46 -29.04
N ARG A 368 10.80 -21.68 -29.26
CA ARG A 368 11.99 -22.19 -28.60
C ARG A 368 13.20 -21.29 -28.85
N ASN A 369 13.50 -20.99 -30.12
CA ASN A 369 14.66 -20.17 -30.49
C ASN A 369 14.57 -18.76 -29.87
N ARG A 370 13.38 -18.15 -29.90
CA ARG A 370 13.13 -16.86 -29.24
C ARG A 370 13.38 -16.93 -27.73
N LEU A 371 12.95 -17.99 -27.05
CA LEU A 371 13.18 -18.18 -25.61
C LEU A 371 14.67 -18.44 -25.29
N GLU A 372 15.40 -19.12 -26.18
CA GLU A 372 16.85 -19.30 -26.04
C GLU A 372 17.59 -17.96 -26.12
N GLU A 373 17.19 -17.09 -27.05
CA GLU A 373 17.73 -15.73 -27.17
C GLU A 373 17.40 -14.88 -25.93
N GLU A 374 16.13 -14.83 -25.51
CA GLU A 374 15.69 -14.09 -24.32
C GLU A 374 16.42 -14.58 -23.04
N PHE A 375 16.57 -15.91 -22.89
CA PHE A 375 17.28 -16.50 -21.76
C PHE A 375 18.78 -16.21 -21.79
N GLY A 376 19.41 -16.30 -22.98
CA GLY A 376 20.81 -15.95 -23.19
C GLY A 376 21.09 -14.48 -22.87
N GLU A 377 20.22 -13.58 -23.34
CA GLU A 377 20.29 -12.15 -23.03
C GLU A 377 20.16 -11.92 -21.53
N ALA A 378 19.14 -12.48 -20.88
CA ALA A 378 18.94 -12.34 -19.44
C ALA A 378 20.18 -12.73 -18.61
N ARG A 379 20.87 -13.83 -18.98
CA ARG A 379 22.06 -14.32 -18.27
C ARG A 379 23.32 -13.50 -18.49
N THR A 380 23.45 -12.85 -19.64
CA THR A 380 24.66 -12.13 -20.04
C THR A 380 24.54 -10.61 -19.90
N PHE A 381 23.32 -10.10 -19.76
CA PHE A 381 23.04 -8.68 -19.65
C PHE A 381 23.67 -8.06 -18.38
N SER A 382 24.42 -6.98 -18.57
CA SER A 382 24.95 -6.19 -17.46
C SER A 382 23.81 -5.45 -16.75
N ARG A 383 23.49 -5.93 -15.54
CA ARG A 383 22.50 -5.34 -14.64
C ARG A 383 23.03 -4.15 -13.85
N ASN A 384 24.34 -3.91 -13.85
CA ASN A 384 24.91 -2.74 -13.19
C ASN A 384 24.42 -1.47 -13.89
N ILE A 385 23.72 -0.63 -13.15
CA ILE A 385 23.20 0.64 -13.65
C ILE A 385 23.99 1.86 -13.17
N GLY A 386 24.80 1.72 -12.11
CA GLY A 386 25.42 2.87 -11.49
C GLY A 386 25.95 2.64 -10.08
N THR A 387 26.64 3.65 -9.57
CA THR A 387 27.07 3.75 -8.18
C THR A 387 26.06 4.54 -7.37
N ILE A 388 25.83 4.15 -6.12
CA ILE A 388 24.96 4.91 -5.22
C ILE A 388 25.67 6.22 -4.88
N TYR A 389 25.03 7.34 -5.20
CA TYR A 389 25.63 8.68 -5.18
C TYR A 389 25.36 9.40 -3.86
N ALA A 390 24.10 9.40 -3.43
CA ALA A 390 23.67 10.05 -2.19
C ALA A 390 22.35 9.45 -1.70
N GLY A 391 21.99 9.73 -0.45
CA GLY A 391 20.68 9.37 0.10
C GLY A 391 20.27 10.31 1.22
N SER A 392 18.96 10.44 1.43
CA SER A 392 18.42 11.28 2.50
C SER A 392 18.66 10.70 3.89
N GLY A 393 18.83 9.38 4.01
CA GLY A 393 18.52 8.67 5.24
C GLY A 393 17.03 8.74 5.55
N PHE A 394 16.65 8.32 6.75
CA PHE A 394 15.30 8.48 7.26
C PHE A 394 15.22 9.75 8.10
N ARG A 395 14.74 10.81 7.50
CA ARG A 395 14.72 12.11 8.15
C ARG A 395 13.44 12.85 7.89
N THR A 396 13.35 14.03 8.46
CA THR A 396 12.20 14.89 8.29
C THR A 396 12.63 16.27 7.83
N ARG A 397 11.76 16.93 7.08
CA ARG A 397 11.98 18.31 6.62
C ARG A 397 10.74 19.14 6.89
N HIS A 398 10.97 20.35 7.39
CA HIS A 398 9.91 21.33 7.54
C HIS A 398 9.36 21.72 6.17
N ASN A 399 8.04 21.67 5.99
CA ASN A 399 7.40 22.20 4.79
C ASN A 399 6.90 23.62 5.05
N PRO A 400 7.52 24.65 4.42
CA PRO A 400 7.20 26.04 4.66
C PRO A 400 5.77 26.42 4.24
N GLN A 401 5.13 25.62 3.37
CA GLN A 401 3.73 25.82 2.98
C GLN A 401 2.74 25.62 4.13
N PHE A 402 3.19 25.03 5.24
CA PHE A 402 2.40 24.81 6.45
C PHE A 402 2.83 25.70 7.61
N SER A 403 3.71 26.68 7.39
CA SER A 403 4.29 27.52 8.44
C SER A 403 3.27 28.26 9.32
N ASP A 404 2.02 28.46 8.84
CA ASP A 404 0.92 29.05 9.63
C ASP A 404 0.37 28.12 10.71
N LEU A 405 0.66 26.82 10.65
CA LEU A 405 0.32 25.84 11.69
C LEU A 405 1.47 25.85 12.70
N GLN A 406 1.21 26.33 13.93
CA GLN A 406 2.17 26.59 15.02
C GLN A 406 3.04 25.40 15.50
N GLU A 407 3.05 24.26 14.82
CA GLU A 407 3.74 23.04 15.23
C GLU A 407 4.78 22.53 14.21
N ASP A 408 5.54 21.52 14.64
CA ASP A 408 6.52 20.75 13.87
C ASP A 408 5.89 20.12 12.61
N ASN A 409 5.78 20.90 11.52
CA ASN A 409 5.33 20.47 10.19
C ASN A 409 6.39 19.64 9.46
N ASN A 410 6.85 18.58 10.12
CA ASN A 410 7.91 17.71 9.67
C ASN A 410 7.36 16.67 8.69
N TRP A 411 7.79 16.73 7.44
CA TRP A 411 7.43 15.78 6.40
C TRP A 411 8.47 14.67 6.29
N ALA A 412 8.01 13.45 6.03
CA ALA A 412 8.90 12.31 5.83
C ALA A 412 9.83 12.51 4.63
N LEU A 413 11.09 12.12 4.76
CA LEU A 413 12.06 12.07 3.67
C LEU A 413 12.75 10.71 3.59
N ASP A 414 12.77 10.17 2.39
CA ASP A 414 13.29 8.83 2.08
C ASP A 414 13.57 8.76 0.57
N TRP A 415 14.68 9.34 0.12
CA TRP A 415 15.11 9.31 -1.28
C TRP A 415 16.56 8.85 -1.40
N GLY A 416 16.87 8.19 -2.51
CA GLY A 416 18.20 7.70 -2.86
C GLY A 416 18.52 8.01 -4.32
N LEU A 417 19.77 8.38 -4.58
CA LEU A 417 20.29 8.71 -5.90
C LEU A 417 21.33 7.70 -6.35
N VAL A 418 21.22 7.26 -7.60
CA VAL A 418 22.16 6.37 -8.28
C VAL A 418 22.78 7.11 -9.45
N GLN A 419 24.10 7.30 -9.47
CA GLN A 419 24.78 7.88 -10.62
C GLN A 419 24.88 6.86 -11.76
N ILE A 420 24.20 7.15 -12.87
CA ILE A 420 24.02 6.20 -13.97
C ILE A 420 25.31 6.05 -14.77
N VAL A 421 25.70 4.81 -15.07
CA VAL A 421 26.85 4.53 -15.94
C VAL A 421 26.59 5.03 -17.36
N ARG A 422 27.63 5.57 -18.02
CA ARG A 422 27.52 6.20 -19.35
C ARG A 422 26.93 5.30 -20.46
N SER A 423 26.97 3.98 -20.29
CA SER A 423 26.42 3.01 -21.24
C SER A 423 24.91 2.80 -21.10
N LYS A 424 24.28 3.39 -20.07
CA LYS A 424 22.85 3.29 -19.78
C LYS A 424 22.24 4.68 -19.77
N THR A 425 20.93 4.75 -19.98
CA THR A 425 20.17 6.00 -19.90
C THR A 425 18.79 5.74 -19.31
N ILE A 426 18.25 6.73 -18.62
CA ILE A 426 16.86 6.74 -18.17
C ILE A 426 16.07 7.69 -19.08
N PRO A 427 15.25 7.17 -20.01
CA PRO A 427 14.44 8.01 -20.89
C PRO A 427 13.34 8.75 -20.11
N ARG A 428 12.92 9.90 -20.63
CA ARG A 428 11.76 10.66 -20.11
C ARG A 428 10.43 10.06 -20.55
N GLN A 429 10.44 9.31 -21.65
CA GLN A 429 9.24 8.79 -22.27
C GLN A 429 8.60 7.73 -21.38
N LEU A 430 7.30 7.88 -21.17
CA LEU A 430 6.49 6.87 -20.51
C LEU A 430 6.33 5.64 -21.41
N ARG A 431 6.23 4.46 -20.78
CA ARG A 431 6.05 3.18 -21.47
C ARG A 431 4.82 2.45 -20.97
N ASN A 432 4.19 1.72 -21.88
CA ASN A 432 3.09 0.80 -21.59
C ASN A 432 1.96 1.48 -20.80
N ILE A 433 1.70 2.77 -21.06
CA ILE A 433 0.60 3.50 -20.44
C ILE A 433 -0.70 2.78 -20.83
N PRO A 434 -1.57 2.42 -19.86
CA PRO A 434 -2.83 1.78 -20.18
C PRO A 434 -3.65 2.72 -21.05
N ILE A 435 -3.97 2.28 -22.26
CA ILE A 435 -4.92 3.00 -23.11
C ILE A 435 -6.30 2.65 -22.57
N LYS A 436 -6.87 3.55 -21.76
CA LYS A 436 -8.27 3.44 -21.40
C LYS A 436 -9.08 4.03 -22.52
N THR A 437 -9.85 3.21 -23.20
CA THR A 437 -10.94 3.67 -24.04
C THR A 437 -12.22 3.74 -23.22
N ASP A 438 -13.04 4.77 -23.39
CA ASP A 438 -14.41 4.78 -22.88
C ASP A 438 -15.24 3.69 -23.56
N ASP A 439 -16.50 3.52 -23.13
CA ASP A 439 -17.43 2.56 -23.74
C ASP A 439 -17.69 2.82 -25.23
N LYS A 440 -17.23 3.97 -25.76
CA LYS A 440 -17.33 4.39 -27.16
C LYS A 440 -16.01 4.24 -27.92
N GLY A 441 -14.94 3.76 -27.30
CA GLY A 441 -13.64 3.59 -27.93
C GLY A 441 -12.76 4.85 -27.94
N CYS A 442 -13.16 5.94 -27.29
CA CYS A 442 -12.38 7.18 -27.20
C CYS A 442 -11.37 7.11 -26.04
N ASP A 443 -10.13 7.54 -26.27
CA ASP A 443 -9.10 7.58 -25.23
C ASP A 443 -9.53 8.48 -24.06
N ILE A 444 -9.69 7.92 -22.86
CA ILE A 444 -10.07 8.63 -21.62
C ILE A 444 -8.93 9.56 -21.15
N PHE A 445 -7.71 9.32 -21.61
CA PHE A 445 -6.54 10.13 -21.28
C PHE A 445 -6.23 11.14 -22.39
N ASP A 446 -7.04 12.18 -22.52
CA ASP A 446 -6.81 13.26 -23.50
C ASP A 446 -5.44 13.96 -23.34
N HIS A 447 -4.74 13.79 -22.21
CA HIS A 447 -3.49 14.51 -21.90
C HIS A 447 -2.24 13.62 -21.74
N ILE A 448 -2.36 12.28 -21.74
CA ILE A 448 -1.21 11.37 -21.58
C ILE A 448 -1.18 10.37 -22.74
N GLY A 449 -0.51 10.76 -23.82
CA GLY A 449 -0.27 9.92 -25.00
C GLY A 449 0.99 9.05 -24.92
N LYS A 450 1.22 8.20 -25.94
CA LYS A 450 2.39 7.31 -26.05
C LYS A 450 3.74 8.03 -26.11
N GLU A 451 3.74 9.29 -26.56
CA GLU A 451 4.94 10.14 -26.66
C GLU A 451 5.12 11.07 -25.45
N THR A 452 4.36 10.85 -24.38
CA THR A 452 4.41 11.74 -23.21
C THR A 452 5.73 11.58 -22.47
N GLU A 453 6.36 12.71 -22.18
CA GLU A 453 7.59 12.80 -21.42
C GLU A 453 7.33 13.32 -20.00
N VAL A 454 7.98 12.70 -19.02
CA VAL A 454 8.07 13.23 -17.66
C VAL A 454 9.34 14.08 -17.58
N SER A 455 9.14 15.40 -17.63
CA SER A 455 10.24 16.38 -17.62
C SER A 455 10.12 17.43 -16.53
N GLN A 456 9.02 17.41 -15.77
CA GLN A 456 8.66 18.44 -14.82
C GLN A 456 8.24 17.83 -13.47
N TYR A 457 8.40 18.62 -12.42
CA TYR A 457 7.81 18.38 -11.12
C TYR A 457 7.09 19.65 -10.65
N CYS A 458 6.14 19.49 -9.76
CA CYS A 458 5.35 20.60 -9.25
C CYS A 458 5.06 20.42 -7.77
N THR A 459 4.64 21.51 -7.13
CA THR A 459 4.14 21.47 -5.77
C THR A 459 2.63 21.31 -5.79
N ILE A 460 2.11 20.47 -4.91
CA ILE A 460 0.67 20.29 -4.70
C ILE A 460 0.31 20.80 -3.31
N SER A 461 -0.89 21.37 -3.17
CA SER A 461 -1.40 21.75 -1.86
C SER A 461 -1.86 20.53 -1.07
N THR A 462 -1.81 20.57 0.25
CA THR A 462 -2.37 19.48 1.06
C THR A 462 -3.85 19.63 1.36
N ASP A 463 -4.44 20.79 1.07
CA ASP A 463 -5.86 21.08 1.27
C ASP A 463 -6.70 20.77 0.01
N LYS A 464 -6.08 20.13 -0.98
CA LYS A 464 -6.69 19.75 -2.25
C LYS A 464 -6.47 18.28 -2.54
N ASN A 465 -7.43 17.71 -3.24
CA ASN A 465 -7.34 16.37 -3.78
C ASN A 465 -6.82 16.42 -5.22
N TYR A 466 -6.01 15.43 -5.59
CA TYR A 466 -5.42 15.32 -6.92
C TYR A 466 -5.55 13.89 -7.43
N LYS A 467 -6.07 13.71 -8.64
CA LYS A 467 -5.98 12.43 -9.36
C LYS A 467 -4.53 12.22 -9.76
N VAL A 468 -4.00 11.07 -9.41
CA VAL A 468 -2.61 10.71 -9.63
C VAL A 468 -2.51 9.31 -10.22
N MET A 469 -1.37 9.04 -10.83
CA MET A 469 -0.99 7.71 -11.28
C MET A 469 0.48 7.46 -11.00
N LYS A 470 0.90 6.21 -11.01
CA LYS A 470 2.32 5.85 -10.97
C LYS A 470 2.57 4.59 -11.76
N ARG A 471 3.84 4.35 -12.11
CA ARG A 471 4.31 3.05 -12.59
C ARG A 471 5.28 2.47 -11.57
N GLY A 472 4.91 1.38 -10.92
CA GLY A 472 5.76 0.66 -9.98
C GLY A 472 6.13 -0.73 -10.48
N ARG A 473 7.21 -1.31 -9.95
CA ARG A 473 7.68 -2.61 -10.46
C ARG A 473 6.74 -3.77 -10.17
N THR A 474 5.89 -3.69 -9.13
CA THR A 474 5.00 -4.77 -8.72
C THR A 474 3.68 -4.69 -9.44
N THR A 475 3.01 -3.54 -9.34
CA THR A 475 1.64 -3.39 -9.86
C THR A 475 1.58 -2.72 -11.23
N GLY A 476 2.73 -2.38 -11.81
CA GLY A 476 2.77 -1.61 -13.05
C GLY A 476 2.09 -0.27 -12.87
N TRP A 477 1.17 0.08 -13.78
CA TRP A 477 0.41 1.32 -13.73
C TRP A 477 -0.78 1.23 -12.79
N THR A 478 -0.80 2.08 -11.77
CA THR A 478 -1.93 2.24 -10.85
C THR A 478 -2.39 3.69 -10.79
N GLU A 479 -3.67 3.87 -10.46
CA GLU A 479 -4.31 5.18 -10.32
C GLU A 479 -4.85 5.35 -8.92
N GLY A 480 -4.87 6.59 -8.45
CA GLY A 480 -5.42 6.93 -7.17
C GLY A 480 -5.78 8.40 -7.07
N THR A 481 -6.21 8.79 -5.88
CA THR A 481 -6.51 10.18 -5.54
C THR A 481 -5.80 10.53 -4.23
N VAL A 482 -4.99 11.58 -4.29
CA VAL A 482 -4.42 12.22 -3.10
C VAL A 482 -5.58 12.82 -2.29
N SER A 483 -5.64 12.54 -1.00
CA SER A 483 -6.64 13.12 -0.10
C SER A 483 -6.34 14.60 0.19
N ALA A 484 -7.37 15.42 0.30
CA ALA A 484 -7.28 16.85 0.68
C ALA A 484 -6.97 17.08 2.17
N ILE A 485 -6.57 16.03 2.89
CA ILE A 485 -6.02 16.10 4.25
C ILE A 485 -4.81 15.17 4.27
N ALA A 486 -3.66 15.70 4.70
CA ALA A 486 -2.44 14.92 4.89
C ALA A 486 -2.60 13.91 6.04
N SER A 487 -2.05 12.71 5.85
CA SER A 487 -1.96 11.70 6.90
C SER A 487 -0.78 12.02 7.82
N THR A 488 -0.89 11.59 9.08
CA THR A 488 0.21 11.68 10.04
C THR A 488 0.64 10.29 10.44
N LEU A 489 1.94 10.02 10.39
CA LEU A 489 2.54 8.75 10.82
C LEU A 489 3.37 9.00 12.07
N ARG A 490 3.38 8.07 13.01
CA ARG A 490 4.29 8.09 14.17
C ARG A 490 4.61 6.67 14.56
N ILE A 491 5.84 6.45 15.02
CA ILE A 491 6.28 5.10 15.34
C ILE A 491 6.99 5.15 16.68
N SER A 492 6.35 4.52 17.67
CA SER A 492 6.89 4.45 19.02
C SER A 492 8.01 3.42 19.14
N ASP A 493 9.04 3.78 19.89
CA ASP A 493 10.14 2.91 20.32
C ASP A 493 9.71 1.88 21.38
N LYS A 494 8.47 1.96 21.89
CA LYS A 494 7.96 1.03 22.90
C LYS A 494 8.24 -0.43 22.45
N PRO A 495 8.75 -1.28 23.37
CA PRO A 495 8.97 -2.69 23.07
C PRO A 495 7.68 -3.28 22.55
N ILE A 496 7.76 -3.97 21.42
CA ILE A 496 6.63 -4.78 20.97
C ILE A 496 6.50 -5.89 22.03
N PRO A 497 5.29 -6.21 22.52
CA PRO A 497 5.08 -7.39 23.35
C PRO A 497 5.80 -8.58 22.73
N GLN A 498 6.47 -9.42 23.53
CA GLN A 498 7.40 -10.47 23.07
C GLN A 498 6.71 -11.55 22.18
N THR A 499 6.37 -11.23 20.93
CA THR A 499 5.87 -12.17 19.94
C THR A 499 6.90 -12.34 18.81
N PRO A 500 7.23 -13.58 18.42
CA PRO A 500 8.12 -13.86 17.32
C PRO A 500 7.35 -13.70 16.00
N THR A 501 7.30 -12.48 15.45
CA THR A 501 6.88 -12.27 14.06
C THR A 501 8.08 -12.30 13.12
N HIS A 502 8.09 -13.30 12.24
CA HIS A 502 8.84 -13.17 10.98
C HIS A 502 8.17 -12.07 10.15
N LEU A 503 8.97 -11.13 9.65
CA LEU A 503 8.69 -10.25 8.51
C LEU A 503 7.81 -9.02 8.75
N GLN A 504 8.49 -7.90 9.03
CA GLN A 504 8.42 -6.65 8.28
C GLN A 504 9.62 -5.80 8.72
N GLU A 505 10.30 -5.11 7.80
CA GLU A 505 11.34 -4.14 8.19
C GLU A 505 10.67 -3.07 9.04
N ARG A 506 10.94 -3.11 10.34
CA ARG A 506 10.29 -2.21 11.27
C ARG A 506 10.81 -0.81 11.00
N PHE A 507 9.90 0.02 10.53
CA PHE A 507 9.92 1.48 10.39
C PHE A 507 10.35 2.24 11.67
N LYS A 508 10.70 1.52 12.76
CA LYS A 508 11.16 2.00 14.06
C LYS A 508 12.43 2.84 13.99
N ASP A 509 13.33 2.54 13.05
CA ASP A 509 14.60 3.27 12.89
C ASP A 509 14.49 4.49 11.98
N MET A 510 13.28 4.81 11.47
CA MET A 510 13.14 5.76 10.39
C MET A 510 13.05 7.21 10.88
N PHE A 511 11.90 7.63 11.39
CA PHE A 511 11.64 9.04 11.71
C PHE A 511 11.70 9.36 13.21
N GLY A 512 12.19 8.40 14.00
CA GLY A 512 12.12 8.42 15.47
C GLY A 512 10.67 8.45 15.99
N ASN A 513 10.50 8.80 17.27
CA ASN A 513 9.19 8.90 17.93
C ASN A 513 8.36 10.13 17.51
N LYS A 514 8.81 10.90 16.51
CA LYS A 514 8.17 12.15 16.09
C LYS A 514 7.05 11.88 15.09
N PRO A 515 5.90 12.57 15.21
CA PRO A 515 4.91 12.58 14.14
C PRO A 515 5.49 13.16 12.86
N VAL A 516 5.18 12.54 11.72
CA VAL A 516 5.57 13.01 10.39
C VAL A 516 4.39 13.05 9.44
N PHE A 517 4.37 14.07 8.58
CA PHE A 517 3.33 14.25 7.57
C PHE A 517 3.69 13.56 6.26
N VAL A 518 2.65 13.02 5.63
CA VAL A 518 2.70 12.39 4.30
C VAL A 518 1.40 12.66 3.54
N HIS A 519 1.44 12.56 2.22
CA HIS A 519 0.21 12.52 1.44
C HIS A 519 -0.36 11.11 1.43
N GLY A 520 -1.62 10.97 1.87
CA GLY A 520 -2.40 9.75 1.68
C GLY A 520 -3.01 9.69 0.29
N VAL A 521 -2.80 8.56 -0.40
CA VAL A 521 -3.32 8.25 -1.72
C VAL A 521 -4.22 7.02 -1.61
N ILE A 522 -5.47 7.16 -2.06
CA ILE A 522 -6.43 6.07 -2.10
C ILE A 522 -6.55 5.58 -3.54
N GLY A 523 -6.50 4.26 -3.74
CA GLY A 523 -6.70 3.66 -5.05
C GLY A 523 -8.10 3.87 -5.61
N THR A 524 -8.36 3.30 -6.79
CA THR A 524 -9.70 3.35 -7.42
C THR A 524 -10.55 2.17 -6.98
N ALA A 525 -11.87 2.20 -7.22
CA ALA A 525 -12.73 1.05 -6.95
C ALA A 525 -12.31 -0.24 -7.69
N ARG A 526 -11.64 -0.11 -8.85
CA ARG A 526 -11.14 -1.26 -9.64
C ARG A 526 -9.80 -1.78 -9.11
N VAL A 527 -8.96 -0.88 -8.62
CA VAL A 527 -7.61 -1.15 -8.11
C VAL A 527 -7.47 -0.41 -6.78
N PRO A 528 -7.97 -1.01 -5.67
CA PRO A 528 -8.10 -0.30 -4.39
C PRO A 528 -6.75 0.00 -3.75
N ILE A 529 -5.71 -0.76 -4.10
CA ILE A 529 -4.35 -0.60 -3.59
C ILE A 529 -3.53 0.19 -4.62
N PHE A 530 -3.05 1.37 -4.23
CA PHE A 530 -2.24 2.22 -5.11
C PHE A 530 -0.76 1.78 -5.15
N LEU A 531 -0.16 1.45 -3.99
CA LEU A 531 1.18 0.89 -3.85
C LEU A 531 1.14 -0.51 -3.23
N GLU A 532 1.89 -1.45 -3.79
CA GLU A 532 2.16 -2.76 -3.17
C GLU A 532 3.65 -2.94 -2.85
N PRO A 533 4.01 -3.91 -1.99
CA PRO A 533 5.41 -4.26 -1.75
C PRO A 533 6.19 -4.49 -3.05
N GLY A 534 7.22 -3.67 -3.23
CA GLY A 534 8.07 -3.51 -4.42
C GLY A 534 7.89 -2.16 -5.13
N ASP A 535 6.78 -1.46 -4.96
CA ASP A 535 6.50 -0.18 -5.63
C ASP A 535 7.19 1.04 -5.00
N SER A 536 7.85 0.90 -3.84
CA SER A 536 8.66 1.97 -3.24
C SER A 536 9.65 2.55 -4.25
N GLY A 537 9.65 3.87 -4.40
CA GLY A 537 10.51 4.62 -5.29
C GLY A 537 9.79 5.02 -6.57
N SER A 538 8.53 4.61 -6.75
CA SER A 538 7.70 5.03 -7.89
C SER A 538 7.47 6.54 -7.87
N LEU A 539 7.69 7.20 -9.00
CA LEU A 539 7.26 8.58 -9.20
C LEU A 539 5.73 8.61 -9.30
N VAL A 540 5.11 9.48 -8.51
CA VAL A 540 3.69 9.77 -8.55
C VAL A 540 3.47 10.97 -9.46
N LEU A 541 2.68 10.76 -10.51
CA LEU A 541 2.43 11.71 -11.58
C LEU A 541 1.03 12.29 -11.46
N LEU A 542 0.88 13.57 -11.74
CA LEU A 542 -0.42 14.22 -11.86
C LEU A 542 -1.19 13.62 -13.05
N ASN A 543 -2.39 13.12 -12.80
CA ASN A 543 -3.24 12.46 -13.79
C ASN A 543 -4.57 13.22 -13.96
N GLN A 544 -4.47 14.53 -14.19
CA GLN A 544 -5.60 15.39 -14.46
C GLN A 544 -5.15 16.69 -15.15
N PRO A 545 -6.06 17.35 -15.90
CA PRO A 545 -5.80 18.68 -16.44
C PRO A 545 -5.46 19.70 -15.34
N SER A 546 -4.47 20.55 -15.60
CA SER A 546 -4.05 21.62 -14.69
C SER A 546 -3.42 22.79 -15.45
N ASN A 547 -3.00 23.82 -14.73
CA ASN A 547 -2.14 24.90 -15.26
C ASN A 547 -0.73 24.42 -15.65
N VAL A 548 -0.29 23.25 -15.19
CA VAL A 548 1.01 22.68 -15.52
C VAL A 548 0.92 21.95 -16.85
N PRO A 549 1.70 22.33 -17.88
CA PRO A 549 1.66 21.68 -19.18
C PRO A 549 2.30 20.29 -19.14
N GLY A 550 1.67 19.32 -19.79
CA GLY A 550 2.19 17.96 -19.88
C GLY A 550 2.02 17.17 -18.57
N VAL A 551 2.96 16.25 -18.29
CA VAL A 551 2.93 15.39 -17.11
C VAL A 551 4.00 15.82 -16.13
N ALA A 552 3.57 16.10 -14.90
CA ALA A 552 4.43 16.52 -13.81
C ALA A 552 4.43 15.52 -12.65
N ILE A 553 5.59 15.39 -12.02
CA ILE A 553 5.79 14.58 -10.81
C ILE A 553 5.32 15.39 -9.60
N VAL A 554 4.44 14.81 -8.79
CA VAL A 554 3.91 15.42 -7.57
C VAL A 554 4.42 14.74 -6.30
N GLY A 555 4.93 13.51 -6.40
CA GLY A 555 5.49 12.83 -5.24
C GLY A 555 6.31 11.59 -5.52
N LEU A 556 6.86 11.02 -4.46
CA LEU A 556 7.63 9.78 -4.44
C LEU A 556 6.93 8.78 -3.48
N GLY A 557 6.37 7.70 -4.03
CA GLY A 557 5.67 6.68 -3.24
C GLY A 557 6.66 5.81 -2.45
N PHE A 558 6.38 5.55 -1.17
CA PHE A 558 7.36 4.88 -0.29
C PHE A 558 6.77 3.90 0.74
N ALA A 559 5.52 4.10 1.16
CA ALA A 559 4.93 3.33 2.25
C ALA A 559 3.41 3.16 2.05
N GLY A 560 2.79 2.37 2.93
CA GLY A 560 1.33 2.30 3.01
C GLY A 560 0.86 1.55 4.25
N ASN A 561 -0.45 1.63 4.45
CA ASN A 561 -1.20 1.09 5.57
C ASN A 561 -2.15 0.02 5.03
N ASP A 562 -1.87 -1.24 5.30
CA ASP A 562 -2.64 -2.39 4.79
C ASP A 562 -3.98 -2.59 5.52
N VAL A 563 -4.17 -1.88 6.64
CA VAL A 563 -5.41 -1.86 7.40
C VAL A 563 -6.41 -0.87 6.79
N THR A 564 -5.95 0.30 6.36
CA THR A 564 -6.79 1.30 5.68
C THR A 564 -6.75 1.19 4.16
N LEU A 565 -5.78 0.46 3.60
CA LEU A 565 -5.42 0.44 2.16
C LEU A 565 -4.85 1.77 1.64
N ALA A 566 -4.51 2.70 2.54
CA ALA A 566 -3.88 3.95 2.15
C ALA A 566 -2.44 3.71 1.69
N SER A 567 -2.06 4.37 0.60
CA SER A 567 -0.68 4.46 0.14
C SER A 567 -0.12 5.84 0.47
N TYR A 568 1.17 5.93 0.78
CA TYR A 568 1.80 7.17 1.21
C TYR A 568 2.89 7.62 0.24
N MET A 569 2.91 8.92 -0.04
CA MET A 569 3.94 9.56 -0.85
C MET A 569 4.54 10.79 -0.17
N ILE A 570 5.78 11.07 -0.51
CA ILE A 570 6.53 12.27 -0.13
C ILE A 570 6.32 13.33 -1.21
N PRO A 571 6.05 14.61 -0.88
CA PRO A 571 5.98 15.69 -1.87
C PRO A 571 7.28 15.81 -2.67
N MET A 572 7.17 15.88 -4.01
CA MET A 572 8.37 15.86 -4.87
C MET A 572 9.20 17.14 -4.75
N ASP A 573 8.57 18.28 -4.49
CA ASP A 573 9.26 19.54 -4.29
C ASP A 573 10.15 19.53 -3.04
N LEU A 574 9.68 18.91 -1.94
CA LEU A 574 10.51 18.68 -0.76
C LEU A 574 11.66 17.72 -1.08
N VAL A 575 11.42 16.65 -1.85
CA VAL A 575 12.50 15.74 -2.30
C VAL A 575 13.57 16.49 -3.10
N VAL A 576 13.18 17.35 -4.03
CA VAL A 576 14.13 18.11 -4.87
C VAL A 576 14.92 19.11 -4.05
N GLN A 577 14.27 19.93 -3.22
CA GLN A 577 14.96 20.87 -2.32
C GLN A 577 16.00 20.16 -1.44
N ASP A 578 15.63 18.96 -0.99
CA ASP A 578 16.44 18.16 -0.11
C ASP A 578 17.63 17.50 -0.83
N ILE A 579 17.45 17.07 -2.07
CA ILE A 579 18.54 16.65 -2.96
C ILE A 579 19.53 17.80 -3.16
N GLU A 580 19.04 19.00 -3.48
CA GLU A 580 19.91 20.16 -3.72
C GLU A 580 20.73 20.53 -2.49
N GLU A 581 20.11 20.51 -1.31
CA GLU A 581 20.77 20.77 -0.04
C GLU A 581 21.88 19.75 0.29
N ILE A 582 21.58 18.45 0.18
CA ILE A 582 22.53 17.39 0.57
C ILE A 582 23.67 17.23 -0.44
N THR A 583 23.38 17.44 -1.72
CA THR A 583 24.38 17.27 -2.77
C THR A 583 25.16 18.56 -3.04
N GLY A 584 24.66 19.71 -2.60
CA GLY A 584 25.17 21.02 -2.99
C GLY A 584 25.06 21.31 -4.50
N GLY A 585 24.32 20.50 -5.25
CA GLY A 585 24.03 20.68 -6.67
C GLY A 585 22.64 21.27 -6.91
N LYS A 586 22.36 21.65 -8.15
CA LYS A 586 21.05 22.15 -8.59
C LYS A 586 20.36 21.13 -9.46
N VAL A 587 19.10 20.81 -9.18
CA VAL A 587 18.31 19.92 -10.03
C VAL A 587 17.83 20.70 -11.24
N ILE A 588 18.33 20.34 -12.41
CA ILE A 588 17.96 20.97 -13.69
C ILE A 588 16.94 20.12 -14.47
N GLU A 589 16.76 18.87 -14.06
CA GLU A 589 15.73 17.97 -14.56
C GLU A 589 15.32 16.96 -13.47
N PRO A 590 14.03 16.74 -13.21
CA PRO A 590 12.88 17.45 -13.76
C PRO A 590 12.89 18.95 -13.43
N GLN A 591 12.28 19.78 -14.28
CA GLN A 591 12.17 21.22 -14.07
C GLN A 591 10.98 21.56 -13.17
N TYR A 592 11.12 22.57 -12.31
CA TYR A 592 10.02 23.04 -11.50
C TYR A 592 8.98 23.76 -12.36
N ALA A 593 7.74 23.29 -12.35
CA ALA A 593 6.63 23.84 -13.11
C ALA A 593 5.70 24.76 -12.29
N GLY A 594 6.04 25.03 -11.03
CA GLY A 594 5.22 25.84 -10.13
C GLY A 594 4.25 25.02 -9.28
N GLU A 595 3.27 25.71 -8.71
CA GLU A 595 2.19 25.10 -7.93
C GLU A 595 1.05 24.64 -8.86
N VAL A 596 0.48 23.47 -8.56
CA VAL A 596 -0.67 22.94 -9.30
C VAL A 596 -1.95 23.65 -8.90
N HIS A 597 -2.58 24.27 -9.90
CA HIS A 597 -3.93 24.80 -9.86
C HIS A 597 -4.82 23.97 -10.79
N VAL A 598 -5.82 23.34 -10.18
CA VAL A 598 -6.85 22.57 -10.89
C VAL A 598 -8.00 23.52 -11.17
N PRO A 599 -8.43 23.70 -12.44
CA PRO A 599 -9.61 24.50 -12.75
C PRO A 599 -10.81 23.93 -11.98
N ASN A 600 -11.54 24.77 -11.24
CA ASN A 600 -12.76 24.33 -10.57
C ASN A 600 -13.76 23.92 -11.66
N ASP A 601 -14.40 22.74 -11.54
CA ASP A 601 -15.43 22.33 -12.50
C ASP A 601 -16.61 23.34 -12.55
N GLN A 602 -16.79 24.17 -11.52
CA GLN A 602 -17.76 25.27 -11.52
C GLN A 602 -17.44 26.40 -12.51
N ASP A 603 -16.19 26.56 -12.95
CA ASP A 603 -15.82 27.59 -13.93
C ASP A 603 -16.20 27.21 -15.37
N LYS A 604 -16.54 25.93 -15.62
CA LYS A 604 -17.02 25.48 -16.93
C LYS A 604 -18.48 25.82 -17.20
N GLU A 605 -19.29 26.03 -16.16
CA GLU A 605 -20.71 26.42 -16.29
C GLU A 605 -20.91 27.94 -16.49
N ARG A 606 -19.83 28.74 -16.49
CA ARG A 606 -19.88 30.21 -16.64
C ARG A 606 -19.34 30.74 -17.98
N LYS A 607 -19.34 29.93 -19.04
CA LYS A 607 -19.18 30.44 -20.41
C LYS A 607 -20.52 30.38 -21.14
N PRO A 608 -21.06 31.53 -21.62
CA PRO A 608 -22.32 31.58 -22.37
C PRO A 608 -22.23 30.87 -23.72
#